data_AF-A0A836PMR3-F1
#
_entry.id   AF-A0A836PMR3-F1
#
_cell.length_a   1.000
_cell.length_b   1.000
_cell.length_c   1.000
_cell.angle_alpha   90.00
_cell.angle_beta   90.00
_cell.angle_gamma   90.00
#
_symmetry.space_group_name_H-M   'P 1'
#
loop_
_entity.id
_entity.type
_entity.pdbx_description
1 polymer ?
#
loop_
_entity_poly.entity_id
_entity_poly.type
_entity_poly.pdbx_seq_one_letter_code
_entity_poly.pdbx_strand_id
1 'polypeptide(L)'
;MTATYNNSIVIQFDTVESGNSGALKPVTVFNAGTTNKAVLTDLAGFPIDNPLQADSTGNYTFNAANGLYDIYIDYGLATQTSILNELVGEISVDVQLINDLSQEWAGTVSEYKNSTVSFPI
;
A
#
# COMPACT_ATOMS: atom_id res chain seq x y z
N MET A 1 -11.80 -5.90 -9.56
CA MET A 1 -10.39 -5.62 -9.90
C MET A 1 -9.55 -6.15 -8.75
N THR A 2 -8.45 -6.82 -9.06
CA THR A 2 -7.48 -7.33 -8.08
C THR A 2 -6.21 -6.49 -8.14
N ALA A 3 -5.58 -6.25 -7.00
CA ALA A 3 -4.34 -5.51 -6.88
C ALA A 3 -3.27 -6.34 -6.19
N THR A 4 -2.02 -6.11 -6.59
CA THR A 4 -0.85 -6.71 -5.95
C THR A 4 -0.46 -5.90 -4.73
N TYR A 5 -0.37 -6.58 -3.59
CA TYR A 5 0.16 -6.05 -2.36
C TYR A 5 1.55 -6.63 -2.10
N ASN A 6 2.51 -5.77 -1.78
CA ASN A 6 3.88 -6.15 -1.44
C ASN A 6 4.25 -5.46 -0.13
N ASN A 7 4.74 -6.22 0.84
CA ASN A 7 5.26 -5.66 2.08
C ASN A 7 6.34 -6.59 2.66
N SER A 8 7.05 -6.10 3.66
CA SER A 8 8.13 -6.81 4.33
C SER A 8 7.93 -6.77 5.84
N ILE A 9 8.23 -7.88 6.48
CA ILE A 9 8.21 -7.99 7.94
C ILE A 9 9.59 -7.55 8.44
N VAL A 10 9.66 -6.34 8.99
CA VAL A 10 10.88 -5.81 9.62
C VAL A 10 10.64 -5.70 11.13
N ILE A 11 11.09 -6.69 11.90
CA ILE A 11 10.79 -6.79 13.34
C ILE A 11 11.97 -6.40 14.22
N GLN A 12 13.19 -6.34 13.69
CA GLN A 12 14.37 -5.79 14.37
C GLN A 12 15.49 -5.51 13.36
N PHE A 13 16.53 -4.79 13.76
CA PHE A 13 17.70 -4.58 12.91
C PHE A 13 18.44 -5.90 12.71
N ASP A 14 18.32 -6.45 11.50
CA ASP A 14 18.97 -7.68 11.08
C ASP A 14 20.49 -7.57 11.21
N THR A 15 21.13 -8.57 11.81
CA THR A 15 22.58 -8.77 11.67
C THR A 15 22.83 -9.95 10.74
N VAL A 16 24.02 -10.02 10.15
CA VAL A 16 24.50 -11.18 9.38
C VAL A 16 24.52 -12.48 10.21
N GLU A 17 24.44 -12.37 11.54
CA GLU A 17 24.45 -13.50 12.48
C GLU A 17 23.04 -13.93 12.90
N SER A 18 22.08 -13.00 13.03
CA SER A 18 20.71 -13.29 13.47
C SER A 18 19.71 -13.52 12.34
N GLY A 19 20.01 -13.03 11.12
CA GLY A 19 19.08 -13.05 9.99
C GLY A 19 17.85 -12.14 10.19
N ASN A 20 16.96 -12.09 9.19
CA ASN A 20 15.69 -11.35 9.31
C ASN A 20 14.73 -12.12 10.21
N SER A 21 14.35 -11.52 11.33
CA SER A 21 13.36 -12.10 12.26
C SER A 21 11.99 -12.30 11.63
N GLY A 22 11.69 -11.62 10.52
CA GLY A 22 10.50 -11.78 9.68
C GLY A 22 10.56 -12.95 8.70
N ALA A 23 11.71 -13.59 8.53
CA ALA A 23 11.87 -14.71 7.61
C ALA A 23 10.91 -15.86 7.95
N LEU A 24 10.27 -16.41 6.92
CA LEU A 24 9.41 -17.60 7.01
C LEU A 24 8.20 -17.46 7.95
N LYS A 25 7.87 -16.25 8.41
CA LYS A 25 6.71 -16.03 9.28
C LYS A 25 5.40 -16.18 8.50
N PRO A 26 4.35 -16.76 9.12
CA PRO A 26 3.02 -16.80 8.55
C PRO A 26 2.38 -15.41 8.60
N VAL A 27 1.78 -15.01 7.47
CA VAL A 27 0.99 -13.79 7.30
C VAL A 27 -0.45 -14.21 7.04
N THR A 28 -1.36 -13.77 7.90
CA THR A 28 -2.81 -14.00 7.76
C THR A 28 -3.49 -12.72 7.36
N VAL A 29 -4.34 -12.77 6.33
CA VAL A 29 -5.06 -11.59 5.82
C VAL A 29 -6.57 -11.77 6.01
N PHE A 30 -7.22 -10.83 6.70
CA PHE A 30 -8.67 -10.81 6.91
C PHE A 30 -9.29 -9.61 6.20
N ASN A 31 -10.57 -9.73 5.83
CA ASN A 31 -11.34 -8.54 5.46
C ASN A 31 -11.42 -7.61 6.68
N ALA A 32 -11.18 -6.31 6.49
CA ALA A 32 -11.05 -5.35 7.59
C ALA A 32 -12.22 -5.40 8.57
N GLY A 33 -11.90 -5.40 9.88
CA GLY A 33 -12.87 -5.44 10.97
C GLY A 33 -13.56 -6.78 11.15
N THR A 34 -13.09 -7.86 10.51
CA THR A 34 -13.70 -9.20 10.58
C THR A 34 -12.69 -10.30 10.88
N THR A 35 -13.19 -11.51 11.12
CA THR A 35 -12.39 -12.74 11.19
C THR A 35 -12.50 -13.59 9.91
N ASN A 36 -13.12 -13.05 8.86
CA ASN A 36 -13.26 -13.74 7.57
C ASN A 36 -11.97 -13.58 6.77
N LYS A 37 -11.30 -14.70 6.49
CA LYS A 37 -10.08 -14.71 5.68
C LYS A 37 -10.34 -14.15 4.29
N ALA A 38 -9.41 -13.32 3.81
CA ALA A 38 -9.42 -12.84 2.44
C ALA A 38 -9.08 -13.98 1.47
N VAL A 39 -9.66 -13.92 0.27
CA VAL A 39 -9.26 -14.77 -0.85
C VAL A 39 -7.99 -14.17 -1.46
N LEU A 40 -6.92 -14.96 -1.50
CA LEU A 40 -5.62 -14.53 -2.00
C LEU A 40 -5.28 -15.30 -3.27
N THR A 41 -4.56 -14.64 -4.17
CA THR A 41 -4.01 -15.24 -5.39
C THR A 41 -2.53 -14.88 -5.54
N ASP A 42 -1.78 -15.67 -6.30
CA ASP A 42 -0.41 -15.34 -6.69
C ASP A 42 -0.39 -14.32 -7.84
N LEU A 43 0.81 -13.96 -8.30
CA LEU A 43 1.02 -13.04 -9.43
C LEU A 43 0.48 -13.56 -10.76
N ALA A 44 0.31 -14.88 -10.91
CA ALA A 44 -0.29 -15.51 -12.07
C ALA A 44 -1.82 -15.65 -11.96
N GLY A 45 -2.41 -15.25 -10.82
CA GLY A 45 -3.84 -15.29 -10.55
C GLY A 45 -4.34 -16.64 -10.01
N PHE A 46 -3.45 -17.56 -9.63
CA PHE A 46 -3.86 -18.82 -9.01
C PHE A 46 -4.14 -18.62 -7.53
N PRO A 47 -5.19 -19.26 -6.97
CA PRO A 47 -5.44 -19.22 -5.54
C PRO A 47 -4.24 -19.72 -4.73
N ILE A 48 -3.93 -19.02 -3.65
CA ILE A 48 -2.91 -19.42 -2.68
C ILE A 48 -3.50 -19.53 -1.28
N ASP A 49 -2.76 -20.19 -0.39
CA ASP A 49 -3.16 -20.36 0.99
C ASP A 49 -3.20 -19.03 1.76
N ASN A 50 -4.07 -19.00 2.78
CA ASN A 50 -4.14 -17.95 3.77
C ASN A 50 -4.25 -18.62 5.16
N PRO A 51 -3.19 -18.61 5.99
CA PRO A 51 -2.00 -17.77 5.88
C PRO A 51 -1.06 -18.11 4.72
N LEU A 52 -0.42 -17.08 4.16
CA LEU A 52 0.76 -17.23 3.30
C LEU A 52 2.03 -17.17 4.13
N GLN A 53 3.15 -17.65 3.58
CA GLN A 53 4.45 -17.61 4.25
C GLN A 53 5.32 -16.52 3.63
N ALA A 54 5.93 -15.68 4.47
CA ALA A 54 6.96 -14.75 4.03
C ALA A 54 8.21 -15.49 3.56
N ASP A 55 8.98 -14.91 2.64
CA ASP A 55 10.20 -15.51 2.13
C ASP A 55 11.34 -15.51 3.18
N SER A 56 12.52 -16.03 2.80
CA SER A 56 13.70 -16.09 3.67
C SER A 56 14.25 -14.72 4.06
N THR A 57 13.78 -13.66 3.41
CA THR A 57 14.13 -12.26 3.69
C THR A 57 12.98 -11.50 4.34
N GLY A 58 11.89 -12.16 4.72
CA GLY A 58 10.73 -11.58 5.38
C GLY A 58 9.76 -10.83 4.45
N ASN A 59 9.92 -10.91 3.13
CA ASN A 59 8.98 -10.30 2.20
C ASN A 59 7.80 -11.22 1.93
N TYR A 60 6.65 -10.61 1.67
CA TYR A 60 5.46 -11.35 1.25
C TYR A 60 4.68 -10.54 0.21
N THR A 61 4.11 -11.27 -0.74
CA THR A 61 3.36 -10.72 -1.86
C THR A 61 2.10 -11.55 -2.05
N PHE A 62 0.98 -10.87 -2.28
CA PHE A 62 -0.26 -11.52 -2.68
C PHE A 62 -1.09 -10.58 -3.55
N ASN A 63 -1.98 -11.16 -4.34
CA ASN A 63 -3.04 -10.45 -5.04
C ASN A 63 -4.36 -10.65 -4.29
N ALA A 64 -5.11 -9.57 -4.06
CA ALA A 64 -6.45 -9.59 -3.48
C ALA A 64 -7.38 -8.61 -4.24
N ALA A 65 -8.68 -8.71 -4.03
CA ALA A 65 -9.61 -7.70 -4.54
C ALA A 65 -9.30 -6.32 -3.94
N ASN A 66 -9.62 -5.25 -4.66
CA ASN A 66 -9.41 -3.90 -4.12
C ASN A 66 -10.26 -3.69 -2.85
N GLY A 67 -9.65 -3.26 -1.76
CA GLY A 67 -10.35 -3.09 -0.48
C GLY A 67 -9.44 -2.83 0.72
N LEU A 68 -10.05 -2.76 1.89
CA LEU A 68 -9.36 -2.64 3.18
C LEU A 68 -9.23 -4.01 3.85
N TYR A 69 -8.06 -4.29 4.41
CA TYR A 69 -7.72 -5.57 5.01
C TYR A 69 -7.02 -5.40 6.35
N ASP A 70 -7.19 -6.38 7.24
CA ASP A 70 -6.37 -6.52 8.44
C ASP A 70 -5.34 -7.62 8.21
N ILE A 71 -4.07 -7.28 8.31
CA ILE A 71 -2.94 -8.18 8.07
C ILE A 71 -2.29 -8.49 9.43
N TYR A 72 -2.19 -9.78 9.75
CA TYR A 72 -1.57 -10.25 10.98
C TYR A 72 -0.36 -11.12 10.66
N ILE A 73 0.77 -10.81 11.29
CA ILE A 73 1.95 -11.67 11.30
C ILE A 73 1.87 -12.52 12.58
N ASP A 74 2.16 -13.81 12.49
CA ASP A 74 2.10 -14.73 13.64
C ASP A 74 0.72 -14.77 14.34
N TYR A 75 -0.37 -14.74 13.57
CA TYR A 75 -1.73 -14.72 14.11
C TYR A 75 -1.98 -15.86 15.12
N GLY A 76 -2.46 -15.50 16.32
CA GLY A 76 -2.71 -16.43 17.42
C GLY A 76 -1.49 -16.80 18.27
N LEU A 77 -0.29 -16.28 17.95
CA LEU A 77 0.93 -16.50 18.73
C LEU A 77 1.27 -15.29 19.61
N ALA A 78 2.17 -15.50 20.58
CA ALA A 78 2.64 -14.42 21.47
C ALA A 78 3.42 -13.31 20.74
N THR A 79 3.98 -13.63 19.57
CA THR A 79 4.76 -12.71 18.71
C THR A 79 3.89 -11.98 17.69
N GLN A 80 2.56 -12.07 17.80
CA GLN A 80 1.62 -11.48 16.85
C GLN A 80 1.83 -9.97 16.71
N THR A 81 1.88 -9.51 15.47
CA THR A 81 1.79 -8.09 15.11
C THR A 81 0.72 -7.89 14.04
N SER A 82 0.22 -6.67 13.90
CA SER A 82 -0.90 -6.37 13.00
C SER A 82 -0.75 -5.04 12.28
N ILE A 83 -1.20 -5.01 11.03
CA ILE A 83 -1.45 -3.82 10.22
C ILE A 83 -2.95 -3.79 9.96
N LEU A 84 -3.65 -2.79 10.49
CA LEU A 84 -5.11 -2.73 10.46
C LEU A 84 -5.60 -1.72 9.43
N ASN A 85 -6.72 -2.03 8.77
CA ASN A 85 -7.31 -1.21 7.71
C ASN A 85 -6.33 -0.83 6.60
N GLU A 86 -5.49 -1.79 6.20
CA GLU A 86 -4.54 -1.60 5.12
C GLU A 86 -5.26 -1.60 3.77
N LEU A 87 -4.99 -0.60 2.95
CA LEU A 87 -5.53 -0.51 1.60
C LEU A 87 -4.73 -1.40 0.64
N VAL A 88 -5.40 -2.42 0.08
CA VAL A 88 -4.90 -3.19 -1.07
C VAL A 88 -5.66 -2.70 -2.28
N GLY A 89 -5.02 -1.94 -3.17
CA GLY A 89 -5.69 -1.33 -4.32
C GLY A 89 -4.99 -0.09 -4.86
N GLU A 90 -5.53 0.44 -5.95
CA GLU A 90 -5.09 1.73 -6.48
C GLU A 90 -5.72 2.89 -5.69
N ILE A 91 -4.90 3.91 -5.41
CA ILE A 91 -5.41 5.22 -5.05
C ILE A 91 -5.72 5.93 -6.36
N SER A 92 -7.01 6.09 -6.68
CA SER A 92 -7.41 6.96 -7.78
C SER A 92 -7.05 8.40 -7.42
N VAL A 93 -5.93 8.89 -7.93
CA VAL A 93 -5.59 10.31 -7.86
C VAL A 93 -6.42 11.00 -8.93
N ASP A 94 -7.37 11.83 -8.51
CA ASP A 94 -8.14 12.63 -9.47
C ASP A 94 -7.19 13.66 -10.11
N VAL A 95 -6.91 13.46 -11.40
CA VAL A 95 -5.94 14.25 -12.19
C VAL A 95 -6.39 15.71 -12.36
N GLN A 96 -7.63 16.05 -11.98
CA GLN A 96 -8.14 17.42 -12.06
C GLN A 96 -7.40 18.46 -11.19
N LEU A 97 -6.51 18.04 -10.28
CA LEU A 97 -5.69 18.94 -9.45
C LEU A 97 -4.27 19.15 -9.97
N ILE A 98 -3.85 18.49 -11.06
CA ILE A 98 -2.64 18.90 -11.76
C ILE A 98 -3.02 20.16 -12.53
N ASN A 99 -2.80 21.31 -11.89
CA ASN A 99 -2.83 22.63 -12.47
C ASN A 99 -2.47 22.55 -13.96
N ASP A 100 -3.47 22.75 -14.81
CA ASP A 100 -3.31 22.75 -16.25
C ASP A 100 -2.47 23.97 -16.63
N LEU A 101 -1.15 23.82 -16.52
CA LEU A 101 -0.15 24.80 -16.96
C LEU A 101 -0.16 24.94 -18.50
N SER A 102 -1.01 24.21 -19.22
CA SER A 102 -1.21 24.34 -20.65
C SER A 102 -2.38 25.27 -21.02
N GLN A 103 -3.10 25.85 -20.04
CA GLN A 103 -3.99 26.96 -20.37
C GLN A 103 -3.15 28.14 -20.83
N GLU A 104 -3.09 28.34 -22.14
CA GLU A 104 -2.67 29.60 -22.73
C GLU A 104 -3.46 30.71 -22.04
N TRP A 105 -2.75 31.62 -21.39
CA TRP A 105 -3.37 32.79 -20.83
C TRP A 105 -4.00 33.59 -21.98
N ALA A 106 -5.33 33.55 -22.09
CA ALA A 106 -6.10 34.18 -23.17
C ALA A 106 -6.25 35.71 -23.01
N GLY A 107 -5.37 36.35 -22.24
CA GLY A 107 -5.36 37.79 -22.03
C GLY A 107 -4.45 38.53 -23.03
N THR A 108 -4.68 39.82 -23.18
CA THR A 108 -3.85 40.71 -24.00
C THR A 108 -2.64 41.22 -23.22
N VAL A 109 -1.52 41.52 -23.87
CA VAL A 109 -0.31 42.07 -23.21
C VAL A 109 -0.60 43.32 -22.34
N SER A 110 -1.69 44.06 -22.63
CA SER A 110 -2.15 45.20 -21.84
C SER A 110 -2.75 44.82 -20.49
N GLU A 111 -3.40 43.66 -20.39
CA GLU A 111 -3.99 43.15 -19.14
C GLU A 111 -2.94 42.56 -18.21
N TYR A 112 -1.87 41.97 -18.76
CA TYR A 112 -0.73 41.47 -17.99
C TYR A 112 0.00 42.62 -17.26
N LYS A 113 0.19 43.76 -17.96
CA LYS A 113 0.87 44.93 -17.40
C LYS A 113 0.05 45.66 -16.33
N ASN A 114 -1.27 45.49 -16.32
CA ASN A 114 -2.16 46.05 -15.30
C ASN A 114 -2.43 45.06 -14.14
N SER A 115 -1.91 43.83 -14.21
CA SER A 115 -2.02 42.87 -13.12
C SER A 115 -1.01 43.23 -12.03
N THR A 116 -1.40 44.12 -11.11
CA THR A 116 -0.69 44.29 -9.85
C THR A 116 -0.95 43.05 -9.00
N VAL A 117 -0.12 42.02 -9.15
CA VAL A 117 -0.06 40.93 -8.17
C VAL A 117 0.51 41.54 -6.89
N SER A 118 -0.38 41.98 -5.99
CA SER A 118 -0.01 42.37 -4.65
C SER A 118 0.26 41.09 -3.86
N PHE A 119 1.52 40.73 -3.69
CA PHE A 119 1.90 39.71 -2.71
C PHE A 119 1.75 40.31 -1.31
N PRO A 120 0.98 39.70 -0.39
CA PRO A 120 1.00 40.12 1.00
C PRO A 120 2.42 39.91 1.56
N ILE A 121 2.96 40.97 2.17
CA ILE A 121 4.13 40.90 3.06
C ILE A 121 3.81 40.08 4.30
#